data_AF-Q9HL50-F1
#
_entry.id   AF-Q9HL50-F1
#
_cell.length_a   1.000
_cell.length_b   1.000
_cell.length_c   1.000
_cell.angle_alpha   90.00
_cell.angle_beta   90.00
_cell.angle_gamma   90.00
#
_symmetry.space_group_name_H-M   'P 1'
#
loop_
_entity.id
_entity.type
_entity.pdbx_description
1 polymer ?
#
loop_
_entity_poly.entity_id
_entity_poly.type
_entity_poly.pdbx_seq_one_letter_code
_entity_poly.pdbx_strand_id
1 'polypeptide(L)'
;MKQIVVTKNAGDCYYSIFYETEGELPEKNRLSAENSVGIDLGKEKFAPLSDGRSIENPKFIQRVRKRIKRLHKQLSKKNGSKNGRKHVLKMQKKY
;
A
#
# COMPACT_ATOMS: atom_id res chain seq x y z
N MET A 1 -13.85 -19.09 10.95
CA MET A 1 -13.08 -19.76 9.86
C MET A 1 -11.59 -19.52 10.05
N LYS A 2 -10.74 -20.55 9.93
CA LYS A 2 -9.27 -20.40 9.92
C LYS A 2 -8.73 -20.99 8.62
N GLN A 3 -8.16 -20.16 7.76
CA GLN A 3 -7.63 -20.56 6.45
C GLN A 3 -6.21 -20.03 6.29
N ILE A 4 -5.31 -20.86 5.77
CA ILE A 4 -3.96 -20.43 5.39
C ILE A 4 -3.81 -20.62 3.89
N VAL A 5 -3.45 -19.54 3.19
CA VAL A 5 -3.10 -19.58 1.78
C VAL A 5 -1.59 -19.44 1.66
N VAL A 6 -0.94 -20.47 1.13
CA VAL A 6 0.49 -20.46 0.85
C VAL A 6 0.70 -20.06 -0.60
N THR A 7 1.44 -18.98 -0.82
CA THR A 7 1.80 -18.52 -2.17
C THR A 7 3.31 -18.52 -2.32
N LYS A 8 3.82 -19.17 -3.37
CA LYS A 8 5.25 -19.14 -3.72
C LYS A 8 5.45 -18.27 -4.95
N ASN A 9 6.27 -17.24 -4.85
CA ASN A 9 6.57 -16.34 -5.96
C ASN A 9 8.05 -15.93 -5.96
N ALA A 10 8.72 -16.01 -7.12
CA ALA A 10 10.12 -15.61 -7.33
C ALA A 10 11.17 -16.19 -6.34
N GLY A 11 10.86 -17.34 -5.73
CA GLY A 11 11.70 -18.01 -4.72
C GLY A 11 11.29 -17.74 -3.28
N ASP A 12 10.39 -16.78 -3.05
CA ASP A 12 9.88 -16.41 -1.74
C ASP A 12 8.58 -17.17 -1.43
N CYS A 13 8.37 -17.50 -0.16
CA CYS A 13 7.16 -18.16 0.33
C CYS A 13 6.38 -17.20 1.24
N TYR A 14 5.11 -16.98 0.94
CA TYR A 14 4.21 -16.11 1.68
C TYR A 14 3.10 -16.94 2.32
N TYR A 15 2.83 -16.67 3.60
CA TYR A 15 1.75 -17.29 4.36
C TYR A 15 0.70 -16.24 4.69
N SER A 16 -0.45 -16.31 4.02
CA SER A 16 -1.60 -15.46 4.33
C SER A 16 -2.52 -16.21 5.27
N ILE A 17 -2.63 -15.75 6.50
CA ILE A 17 -3.44 -16.37 7.54
C ILE A 17 -4.73 -15.56 7.69
N PHE A 18 -5.85 -16.20 7.38
CA PHE A 18 -7.19 -15.68 7.62
C PHE A 18 -7.73 -16.37 8.86
N TYR A 19 -8.13 -15.59 9.84
CA TYR A 19 -8.79 -16.09 11.02
C TYR A 19 -9.87 -15.11 11.42
N GLU A 20 -10.98 -15.65 11.91
CA GLU A 20 -11.96 -14.87 12.64
C GLU A 20 -11.50 -14.72 14.08
N THR A 21 -11.59 -13.49 14.59
CA THR A 21 -11.44 -13.20 16.01
C THR A 21 -12.80 -13.34 16.67
N GLU A 22 -12.89 -14.22 17.65
CA GLU A 22 -14.03 -14.24 18.56
C GLU A 22 -13.84 -13.11 19.58
N GLY A 23 -14.79 -12.18 19.57
CA GLY A 23 -14.79 -11.01 20.42
C GLY A 23 -15.95 -10.12 19.98
N GLU A 24 -16.73 -9.66 20.95
CA GLU A 24 -17.72 -8.63 20.65
C GLU A 24 -16.97 -7.38 20.19
N LEU A 25 -17.41 -6.82 19.05
CA LEU A 25 -16.94 -5.51 18.66
C LEU A 25 -17.30 -4.53 19.78
N PRO A 26 -16.44 -3.56 20.10
CA PRO A 26 -16.79 -2.54 21.08
C PRO A 26 -18.12 -1.90 20.68
N GLU A 27 -18.99 -1.68 21.66
CA GLU A 27 -20.25 -0.98 21.40
C GLU A 27 -19.96 0.33 20.68
N LYS A 28 -20.62 0.52 19.54
CA LYS A 28 -20.49 1.76 18.79
C LYS A 28 -21.12 2.87 19.62
N ASN A 29 -20.32 3.86 19.99
CA ASN A 29 -20.83 5.08 20.60
C ASN A 29 -21.92 5.69 19.69
N ARG A 30 -22.97 6.23 20.31
CA ARG A 30 -23.99 7.00 19.59
C ARG A 30 -23.32 8.17 18.87
N LEU A 31 -23.53 8.27 17.57
CA LEU A 31 -23.02 9.38 16.76
C LEU A 31 -23.81 10.65 17.06
N SER A 32 -23.10 11.74 17.30
CA SER A 32 -23.61 13.10 17.42
C SER A 32 -22.75 14.05 16.59
N ALA A 33 -23.25 15.26 16.34
CA ALA A 33 -22.45 16.30 15.68
C ALA A 33 -21.17 16.66 16.47
N GLU A 34 -21.19 16.47 17.79
CA GLU A 34 -20.08 16.81 18.69
C GLU A 34 -18.96 15.75 18.69
N ASN A 35 -19.28 14.50 18.32
CA ASN A 35 -18.31 13.38 18.33
C ASN A 35 -18.00 12.81 16.95
N SER A 36 -18.51 13.43 15.89
CA SER A 36 -18.24 13.04 14.50
C SER A 36 -17.30 14.05 13.84
N VAL A 37 -16.38 13.54 13.04
CA VAL A 37 -15.45 14.36 12.26
C VAL A 37 -15.48 13.87 10.81
N GLY A 38 -15.79 14.79 9.89
CA GLY A 38 -15.70 14.52 8.46
C GLY A 38 -14.25 14.39 8.03
N ILE A 39 -13.96 13.41 7.18
CA ILE A 39 -12.64 13.16 6.62
C ILE A 39 -12.74 13.34 5.11
N ASP A 40 -11.95 14.25 4.55
CA ASP A 40 -11.74 14.36 3.10
C ASP A 40 -10.33 13.86 2.74
N LEU A 41 -10.16 13.17 1.62
CA LEU A 41 -8.90 12.54 1.24
C LEU A 41 -8.22 13.29 0.09
N GLY A 42 -7.05 13.89 0.38
CA GLY A 42 -6.41 14.84 -0.51
C GLY A 42 -5.01 14.46 -1.03
N LYS A 43 -4.62 15.10 -2.15
CA LYS A 43 -3.26 15.00 -2.73
C LYS A 43 -2.25 15.92 -2.03
N GLU A 44 -2.72 17.03 -1.47
CA GLU A 44 -1.90 18.03 -0.78
C GLU A 44 -1.70 17.62 0.68
N LYS A 45 -2.81 17.43 1.40
CA LYS A 45 -2.87 16.82 2.73
C LYS A 45 -3.56 15.47 2.64
N PHE A 46 -3.11 14.48 3.40
CA PHE A 46 -3.67 13.12 3.36
C PHE A 46 -5.14 13.12 3.79
N ALA A 47 -5.43 13.76 4.92
CA ALA A 47 -6.77 13.84 5.46
C ALA A 47 -6.99 15.18 6.18
N PRO A 48 -7.53 16.22 5.52
CA PRO A 48 -8.21 17.32 6.21
C PRO A 48 -9.45 16.81 6.96
N LEU A 49 -9.63 17.32 8.18
CA LEU A 49 -10.73 16.99 9.08
C LEU A 49 -11.66 18.19 9.22
N SER A 50 -12.98 17.94 9.39
CA SER A 50 -13.97 19.01 9.56
C SER A 50 -13.78 19.84 10.83
N ASP A 51 -12.99 19.37 11.77
CA ASP A 51 -12.62 20.06 13.02
C ASP A 51 -11.38 20.98 12.87
N GLY A 52 -10.92 21.19 11.63
CA GLY A 52 -9.78 22.05 11.31
C GLY A 52 -8.41 21.37 11.44
N ARG A 53 -8.34 20.14 11.96
CA ARG A 53 -7.09 19.36 11.95
C ARG A 53 -6.79 18.84 10.55
N SER A 54 -5.54 18.47 10.31
CA SER A 54 -5.17 17.83 9.05
C SER A 54 -3.99 16.88 9.20
N ILE A 55 -4.10 15.71 8.58
CA ILE A 55 -3.02 14.74 8.48
C ILE A 55 -2.22 15.05 7.21
N GLU A 56 -0.91 15.23 7.37
CA GLU A 56 0.01 15.51 6.27
C GLU A 56 0.14 14.32 5.31
N ASN A 57 0.36 14.61 4.03
CA ASN A 57 0.57 13.56 3.04
C ASN A 57 2.02 13.06 3.07
N PRO A 58 2.29 11.79 3.43
CA PRO A 58 3.66 11.25 3.44
C PRO A 58 4.25 11.08 2.03
N LYS A 59 3.49 11.40 0.98
CA LYS A 59 3.83 11.38 -0.45
C LYS A 59 4.47 10.05 -0.89
N PHE A 60 4.10 8.96 -0.24
CA PHE A 60 4.67 7.62 -0.48
C PHE A 60 4.44 7.18 -1.94
N ILE A 61 3.21 7.29 -2.41
CA ILE A 61 2.83 6.92 -3.78
C ILE A 61 3.65 7.72 -4.81
N GLN A 62 3.82 9.03 -4.59
CA GLN A 62 4.62 9.87 -5.51
C GLN A 62 6.09 9.43 -5.55
N ARG A 63 6.69 9.12 -4.39
CA ARG A 63 8.07 8.65 -4.28
C ARG A 63 8.27 7.31 -4.99
N VAL A 64 7.39 6.35 -4.73
CA VAL A 64 7.42 5.02 -5.35
C VAL A 64 7.20 5.13 -6.86
N ARG A 65 6.21 5.90 -7.32
CA ARG A 65 5.92 6.10 -8.75
C ARG A 65 7.10 6.71 -9.50
N LYS A 66 7.77 7.73 -8.93
CA LYS A 66 8.98 8.32 -9.52
C LYS A 66 10.10 7.28 -9.65
N ARG A 67 10.27 6.43 -8.65
CA ARG A 67 11.28 5.36 -8.67
C ARG A 67 10.96 4.29 -9.70
N ILE A 68 9.73 3.80 -9.75
CA ILE A 68 9.25 2.84 -10.76
C ILE A 68 9.46 3.43 -12.16
N LYS A 69 9.04 4.67 -12.43
CA LYS A 69 9.25 5.32 -13.74
C LYS A 69 10.72 5.36 -14.16
N ARG A 70 11.64 5.64 -13.23
CA ARG A 70 13.10 5.62 -13.50
C ARG A 70 13.60 4.22 -13.85
N LEU A 71 13.17 3.20 -13.10
CA LEU A 71 13.54 1.81 -13.34
C LEU A 71 13.02 1.32 -14.70
N HIS A 72 11.76 1.61 -15.03
CA HIS A 72 11.20 1.26 -16.35
C HIS A 72 11.95 1.96 -17.50
N LYS A 73 12.34 3.24 -17.35
CA LYS A 73 13.15 3.94 -18.37
C LYS A 73 14.53 3.31 -18.54
N GLN A 74 15.19 2.91 -17.44
CA GLN A 74 16.48 2.22 -17.50
C GLN A 74 16.35 0.84 -18.16
N LEU A 75 15.26 0.13 -17.89
CA LEU A 75 14.98 -1.17 -18.48
C LEU A 75 14.72 -1.06 -19.99
N SER A 76 13.90 -0.09 -20.41
CA SER A 76 13.59 0.14 -21.82
C SER A 76 14.85 0.35 -22.68
N LYS A 77 15.85 1.06 -22.15
CA LYS A 77 17.16 1.24 -22.81
C LYS A 77 18.01 -0.04 -22.89
N LYS A 78 17.67 -1.07 -22.12
CA LYS A 78 18.39 -2.35 -22.02
C LYS A 78 17.63 -3.50 -22.67
N ASN A 79 16.54 -3.22 -23.40
CA ASN A 79 15.75 -4.22 -24.13
C ASN A 79 16.68 -4.99 -25.10
N GLY A 80 16.73 -6.32 -24.95
CA GLY A 80 17.61 -7.19 -25.74
C GLY A 80 18.95 -7.55 -25.09
N SER A 81 19.37 -6.89 -24.01
CA SER A 81 20.62 -7.24 -23.32
C SER A 81 20.43 -8.35 -22.28
N LYS A 82 21.43 -9.23 -22.10
CA LYS A 82 21.46 -10.23 -21.01
C LYS A 82 21.31 -9.59 -19.61
N ASN A 83 21.74 -8.33 -19.45
CA ASN A 83 21.63 -7.56 -18.21
C ASN A 83 20.26 -6.91 -17.99
N GLY A 84 19.43 -6.79 -19.04
CA GLY A 84 18.04 -6.32 -18.95
C GLY A 84 17.17 -7.30 -18.18
N ARG A 85 17.28 -8.61 -18.49
CA ARG A 85 16.53 -9.67 -17.79
C ARG A 85 16.83 -9.71 -16.28
N LYS A 86 18.09 -9.49 -15.88
CA LYS A 86 18.48 -9.34 -14.46
C LYS A 86 17.85 -8.12 -13.79
N HIS A 87 17.71 -7.00 -14.50
CA HIS A 87 17.03 -5.80 -14.00
C HIS A 87 15.53 -6.02 -13.79
N VAL A 88 14.85 -6.72 -14.71
CA VAL A 88 13.42 -7.06 -14.57
C VAL A 88 13.19 -7.89 -13.30
N LEU A 89 13.95 -8.97 -13.14
CA LEU A 89 13.84 -9.86 -11.98
C LEU A 89 14.08 -9.12 -10.66
N LYS A 90 15.08 -8.21 -10.62
CA LYS A 90 15.35 -7.38 -9.44
C LYS A 90 14.21 -6.40 -9.13
N MET A 91 13.52 -5.90 -10.16
CA MET A 91 12.38 -5.00 -9.98
C MET A 91 11.16 -5.77 -9.44
N GLN A 92 10.85 -6.94 -10.02
CA GLN A 92 9.74 -7.81 -9.60
C GLN A 92 9.89 -8.33 -8.16
N LYS A 93 11.13 -8.52 -7.68
CA LYS A 93 11.36 -8.88 -6.27
C LYS A 93 11.13 -7.72 -5.29
N LYS A 94 11.11 -6.47 -5.77
CA LYS A 94 11.15 -5.27 -4.91
C LYS A 94 9.84 -4.49 -4.89
N TYR A 95 8.99 -4.67 -5.91
CA TYR A 95 7.67 -4.05 -6.06
C TYR A 95 6.72 -5.09 -6.61
#